data_AF-A0A3M1YRK6-F1
#
_entry.id   AF-A0A3M1YRK6-F1
#
_cell.length_a   1.000
_cell.length_b   1.000
_cell.length_c   1.000
_cell.angle_alpha   90.00
_cell.angle_beta   90.00
_cell.angle_gamma   90.00
#
_symmetry.space_group_name_H-M   'P 1'
#
loop_
_entity.id
_entity.type
_entity.pdbx_description
1 polymer ?
#
loop_
_entity_poly.entity_id
_entity_poly.type
_entity_poly.pdbx_seq_one_letter_code
_entity_poly.pdbx_strand_id
1 'polypeptide(L)'
;ENLIYSEFLKKGKKLNYWRTKSGAEVDFIDGKIPIEIKLSPKTGKSIHSFISKYSPEKAMIVSSKSAPPKIVQNTEINYLSFPKFL
;
A
#
# COMPACT_ATOMS: atom_id res chain seq x y z
N GLU A 1 9.55 5.77 -0.74
CA GLU A 1 8.80 6.00 0.51
C GLU A 1 8.91 7.42 1.05
N ASN A 2 10.10 7.92 1.41
CA ASN A 2 10.27 9.24 2.06
C ASN A 2 9.68 10.44 1.30
N LEU A 3 9.78 10.46 -0.03
CA LEU A 3 9.16 11.50 -0.86
C LEU A 3 7.63 11.51 -0.71
N ILE A 4 7.00 10.34 -0.72
CA ILE A 4 5.54 10.22 -0.57
C ILE A 4 5.12 10.71 0.82
N TYR A 5 5.86 10.30 1.85
CA TYR A 5 5.59 10.74 3.21
C TYR A 5 5.70 12.27 3.35
N SER A 6 6.74 12.89 2.80
CA SER A 6 6.91 14.34 2.87
C SER A 6 5.83 15.10 2.09
N GLU A 7 5.40 14.61 0.93
CA GLU A 7 4.30 15.21 0.18
C GLU A 7 2.96 15.13 0.94
N PHE A 8 2.67 14.03 1.64
CA PHE A 8 1.48 13.93 2.49
C PHE A 8 1.55 14.92 3.66
N LEU A 9 2.70 15.04 4.32
CA LEU A 9 2.90 16.01 5.40
C LEU A 9 2.69 17.46 4.94
N LYS A 10 3.20 17.83 3.75
CA LYS A 10 2.96 19.17 3.17
C LYS A 10 1.48 19.46 2.93
N LYS A 11 0.68 18.43 2.64
CA LYS A 11 -0.78 18.53 2.47
C LYS A 11 -1.57 18.43 3.79
N GLY A 12 -0.89 18.43 4.94
CA GLY A 12 -1.52 18.27 6.25
C GLY A 12 -2.11 16.87 6.51
N LYS A 13 -1.73 15.88 5.69
CA LYS A 13 -2.15 14.48 5.84
C LYS A 13 -1.06 13.68 6.54
N LYS A 14 -1.45 12.63 7.27
CA LYS A 14 -0.51 11.74 7.96
C LYS A 14 -0.67 10.30 7.46
N LEU A 15 0.42 9.74 6.94
CA LEU A 15 0.57 8.30 6.72
C LEU A 15 1.40 7.70 7.86
N ASN A 16 1.07 6.49 8.31
CA ASN A 16 1.84 5.82 9.35
C ASN A 16 2.68 4.70 8.73
N TYR A 17 3.98 4.65 9.02
CA TYR A 17 4.81 3.50 8.64
C TYR A 17 4.34 2.23 9.36
N TRP A 18 4.44 1.07 8.71
CA TRP A 18 4.07 -0.21 9.32
C TRP A 18 5.18 -1.25 9.26
N ARG A 19 5.88 -1.41 10.38
CA ARG A 19 6.97 -2.38 10.54
C ARG A 19 6.59 -3.39 11.64
N THR A 20 6.91 -4.66 11.43
CA THR A 20 6.61 -5.77 12.35
C THR A 20 7.80 -6.72 12.40
N LYS A 21 8.12 -7.23 13.60
CA LYS A 21 9.12 -8.29 13.77
C LYS A 21 8.75 -9.62 13.08
N SER A 22 7.50 -9.74 12.59
CA SER A 22 6.90 -10.97 12.05
C SER A 22 6.82 -11.04 10.53
N GLY A 23 7.42 -10.10 9.79
CA GLY A 23 7.52 -10.19 8.32
C GLY A 23 6.22 -9.89 7.53
N ALA A 24 5.21 -9.30 8.17
CA ALA A 24 3.99 -8.79 7.53
C ALA A 24 4.04 -7.25 7.48
N GLU A 25 5.14 -6.73 6.93
CA GLU A 25 5.40 -5.29 6.81
C GLU A 25 4.82 -4.76 5.49
N VAL A 26 4.40 -3.50 5.51
CA VAL A 26 4.06 -2.70 4.34
C VAL A 26 4.62 -1.31 4.54
N ASP A 27 4.80 -0.54 3.48
CA ASP A 27 5.42 0.79 3.60
C ASP A 27 4.62 1.72 4.49
N PHE A 28 3.30 1.77 4.29
CA PHE A 28 2.40 2.61 5.06
C PHE A 28 1.08 1.92 5.38
N ILE A 29 0.39 2.45 6.38
CA ILE A 29 -1.00 2.20 6.72
C ILE A 29 -1.72 3.53 6.76
N ASP A 30 -2.83 3.61 6.02
CA ASP A 30 -3.84 4.67 6.13
C ASP A 30 -5.11 4.07 6.72
N GLY A 31 -5.36 4.31 8.02
CA GLY A 31 -6.42 3.65 8.77
C GLY A 31 -6.24 2.12 8.82
N LYS A 32 -7.07 1.39 8.07
CA LYS A 32 -7.01 -0.09 7.93
C LYS A 32 -6.46 -0.54 6.58
N ILE A 33 -6.08 0.40 5.71
CA ILE A 33 -5.66 0.12 4.34
C ILE A 33 -4.14 0.03 4.29
N PRO A 34 -3.56 -1.16 4.06
CA PRO A 34 -2.14 -1.30 3.78
C PRO A 34 -1.80 -0.70 2.42
N ILE A 35 -0.71 0.06 2.39
CA ILE A 35 -0.18 0.71 1.21
C ILE A 35 1.25 0.24 0.98
N GLU A 36 1.50 -0.31 -0.20
CA GLU A 36 2.80 -0.80 -0.64
C GLU A 36 3.26 0.01 -1.85
N ILE A 37 4.49 0.52 -1.79
CA ILE A 37 5.09 1.33 -2.84
C ILE A 37 6.00 0.45 -3.71
N LYS A 38 5.79 0.45 -5.03
CA LYS A 38 6.60 -0.33 -5.97
C LYS A 38 6.90 0.44 -7.26
N LEU A 39 7.90 -0.01 -8.01
CA LEU A 39 8.14 0.53 -9.36
C LEU A 39 7.12 0.01 -10.38
N SER A 40 6.65 -1.23 -10.23
CA SER A 40 5.66 -1.85 -11.12
C SER A 40 4.38 -2.22 -10.36
N PRO A 41 3.21 -2.22 -11.03
CA PRO A 41 1.92 -2.55 -10.41
C PRO A 41 1.76 -4.06 -10.24
N LYS A 42 2.69 -4.69 -9.49
CA LYS A 42 2.68 -6.12 -9.22
C LYS A 42 2.44 -6.38 -7.74
N THR A 43 1.57 -7.34 -7.45
CA THR A 43 1.38 -7.86 -6.09
C THR A 43 2.67 -8.58 -5.65
N GLY A 44 3.30 -8.09 -4.58
CA GLY A 44 4.54 -8.67 -4.05
C GLY A 44 4.32 -9.57 -2.83
N LYS A 45 5.37 -10.25 -2.38
CA LYS A 45 5.32 -11.12 -1.19
C LYS A 45 4.86 -10.37 0.07
N SER A 46 5.28 -9.12 0.26
CA SER A 46 4.95 -8.32 1.45
C SER A 46 3.44 -8.12 1.61
N ILE A 47 2.78 -7.59 0.57
CA ILE A 47 1.34 -7.37 0.60
C ILE A 47 0.55 -8.68 0.70
N HIS A 48 1.03 -9.77 0.08
CA HIS A 48 0.43 -11.09 0.24
C HIS A 48 0.53 -11.61 1.69
N SER A 49 1.69 -11.45 2.33
CA SER A 49 1.93 -11.78 3.74
C SER A 49 1.01 -10.97 4.64
N PHE A 50 0.89 -9.66 4.38
CA PHE A 50 0.00 -8.77 5.11
C PHE A 50 -1.47 -9.21 4.98
N ILE A 51 -1.93 -9.46 3.75
CA ILE A 51 -3.31 -9.90 3.49
C ILE A 51 -3.61 -11.20 4.21
N SER A 52 -2.72 -12.19 4.09
CA SER A 52 -2.91 -13.50 4.72
C SER A 52 -2.98 -13.40 6.26
N LYS A 53 -2.26 -12.45 6.85
CA LYS A 53 -2.21 -12.27 8.30
C LYS A 53 -3.37 -11.45 8.85
N TYR A 54 -3.77 -10.38 8.16
CA TYR A 54 -4.68 -9.37 8.71
C TYR A 54 -6.04 -9.30 7.99
N SER A 55 -6.20 -9.97 6.84
CA SER A 55 -7.43 -10.02 6.05
C SER A 55 -8.10 -8.64 5.86
N PRO A 56 -7.36 -7.61 5.38
CA PRO A 56 -7.94 -6.29 5.18
C PRO A 56 -9.01 -6.33 4.07
N GLU A 57 -10.04 -5.50 4.16
CA GLU A 57 -11.05 -5.40 3.10
C GLU A 57 -10.44 -4.85 1.79
N LYS A 58 -9.56 -3.85 1.92
CA LYS A 58 -8.92 -3.16 0.81
C LYS A 58 -7.43 -3.02 1.05
N ALA A 59 -6.66 -3.08 -0.02
CA ALA A 59 -5.23 -2.82 -0.04
C ALA A 59 -4.87 -1.92 -1.23
N MET A 60 -3.73 -1.24 -1.15
CA MET A 60 -3.28 -0.34 -2.21
C MET A 60 -1.84 -0.64 -2.61
N ILE A 61 -1.59 -0.69 -3.92
CA ILE A 61 -0.26 -0.70 -4.50
C ILE A 61 -0.09 0.60 -5.28
N VAL A 62 0.86 1.42 -4.86
CA VAL A 62 1.21 2.65 -5.56
C VAL A 62 2.44 2.39 -6.40
N SER A 63 2.37 2.68 -7.70
CA SER A 63 3.50 2.43 -8.60
C SER A 63 3.67 3.47 -9.70
N SER A 64 4.58 3.22 -10.66
CA SER A 64 4.76 4.13 -11.80
C SER A 64 3.53 4.21 -12.72
N LYS A 65 2.68 3.17 -12.73
CA LYS A 65 1.48 3.08 -13.58
C LYS A 65 0.31 2.53 -12.78
N SER A 66 -0.91 2.93 -13.15
CA SER A 66 -2.13 2.25 -12.67
C SER A 66 -2.27 0.89 -13.32
N ALA A 67 -3.04 0.01 -12.68
CA ALA A 67 -3.51 -1.23 -13.26
C ALA A 67 -4.97 -1.47 -12.81
N PRO A 68 -5.72 -2.36 -13.47
CA PRO A 68 -7.03 -2.78 -12.99
C PRO A 68 -6.94 -3.36 -11.57
N PRO A 69 -7.98 -3.17 -10.73
CA PRO A 69 -8.02 -3.77 -9.42
C PRO A 69 -8.03 -5.29 -9.50
N LYS A 70 -7.54 -5.94 -8.44
CA LYS A 70 -7.48 -7.40 -8.33
C LYS A 70 -7.94 -7.86 -6.95
N ILE A 71 -8.72 -8.93 -6.91
CA ILE A 71 -9.10 -9.57 -5.65
C ILE A 71 -8.06 -10.64 -5.27
N VAL A 72 -7.63 -10.63 -4.00
CA VAL A 72 -6.73 -11.63 -3.41
C VAL A 72 -7.24 -11.96 -2.02
N GLN A 73 -7.62 -13.23 -1.77
CA GLN A 73 -8.11 -13.68 -0.46
C GLN A 73 -9.20 -12.76 0.14
N ASN A 74 -10.16 -12.35 -0.70
CA ASN A 74 -11.24 -11.41 -0.36
C ASN A 74 -10.82 -9.96 -0.09
N THR A 75 -9.54 -9.62 -0.23
CA THR A 75 -9.06 -8.23 -0.26
C THR A 75 -9.11 -7.68 -1.67
N GLU A 76 -9.72 -6.51 -1.86
CA GLU A 76 -9.62 -5.75 -3.10
C GLU A 76 -8.30 -4.95 -3.12
N ILE A 77 -7.43 -5.25 -4.07
CA ILE A 77 -6.18 -4.53 -4.28
C ILE A 77 -6.35 -3.50 -5.39
N ASN A 78 -6.23 -2.23 -5.03
CA ASN A 78 -6.27 -1.09 -5.94
C ASN A 78 -4.85 -0.68 -6.37
N TYR A 79 -4.65 -0.43 -7.67
CA TYR A 79 -3.35 -0.04 -8.23
C TYR A 79 -3.38 1.39 -8.75
N LEU A 80 -2.70 2.29 -8.04
CA LEU A 80 -2.63 3.71 -8.39
C LEU A 80 -1.23 4.08 -8.87
N SER A 81 -1.16 5.04 -9.79
CA SER A 81 0.12 5.65 -10.15
C SER A 81 0.50 6.70 -9.11
N PHE A 82 1.80 7.01 -8.96
CA PHE A 82 2.25 8.08 -8.03
C PHE A 82 1.47 9.39 -8.19
N PRO A 83 1.21 9.93 -9.41
CA PRO A 83 0.47 11.18 -9.56
C PRO A 83 -1.00 11.10 -9.12
N LYS A 84 -1.62 9.91 -9.19
CA LYS A 84 -3.00 9.72 -8.72
C LYS A 84 -3.08 9.55 -7.20
N PHE A 85 -2.00 9.09 -6.59
CA PHE A 85 -1.94 8.83 -5.16
C PHE A 85 -1.61 10.08 -4.33
N LEU A 86 -0.75 10.95 -4.86
CA LEU A 86 -0.31 12.19 -4.21
C LEU A 86 -1.41 13.26 -4.25
#